data_AF-A0A8C0JC27-F1
#
_entry.id   AF-A0A8C0JC27-F1
#
_cell.length_a   1.000
_cell.length_b   1.000
_cell.length_c   1.000
_cell.angle_alpha   90.00
_cell.angle_beta   90.00
_cell.angle_gamma   90.00
#
_symmetry.space_group_name_H-M   'P 1'
#
loop_
_entity.id
_entity.type
_entity.pdbx_description
1 polymer ?
#
loop_
_entity_poly.entity_id
_entity_poly.type
_entity_poly.pdbx_seq_one_letter_code
_entity_poly.pdbx_strand_id
1 'polypeptide(L)'
;YPRADPERLILVSRVLKEETELPLLPTAFDVTIKSDHRGTCRGTHVVQACVGYCESSAFPSKYSVLLASSFKHNVTSVSQCCTISKMQKIKVRLHCGAIHREEIEIFTAKSCQCDMCRLSRY
;
A
#
# COMPACT_ATOMS: atom_id res chain seq x y z
N TYR A 1 29.48 20.35 17.46
CA TYR A 1 28.76 19.06 17.59
C TYR A 1 27.45 19.35 18.31
N PRO A 2 26.32 19.61 17.62
CA PRO A 2 25.08 19.81 18.34
C PRO A 2 24.62 18.44 18.89
N ARG A 3 24.35 18.37 20.20
CA ARG A 3 23.71 17.21 20.82
C ARG A 3 22.37 17.00 20.11
N ALA A 4 22.18 15.84 19.49
CA ALA A 4 20.85 15.39 19.11
C ALA A 4 20.06 15.21 20.41
N ASP A 5 19.05 16.05 20.59
CA ASP A 5 18.18 16.03 21.76
C ASP A 5 17.25 14.80 21.65
N PRO A 6 17.38 13.78 22.52
CA PRO A 6 16.61 12.55 22.41
C PRO A 6 15.09 12.79 22.50
N GLU A 7 14.66 13.87 23.18
CA GLU A 7 13.24 14.18 23.33
C GLU A 7 12.58 14.68 22.03
N ARG A 8 13.34 15.40 21.18
CA ARG A 8 12.81 15.97 19.94
C ARG A 8 12.58 14.93 18.85
N LEU A 9 13.29 13.81 18.95
CA LEU A 9 13.22 12.69 18.02
C LEU A 9 12.09 11.70 18.36
N ILE A 10 11.80 11.54 19.66
CA ILE A 10 10.61 10.83 20.14
C ILE A 10 9.33 11.56 19.67
N LEU A 11 9.38 12.89 19.51
CA LEU A 11 8.22 13.68 19.09
C LEU A 11 7.69 13.27 17.70
N VAL A 12 8.55 12.91 16.74
CA VAL A 12 8.10 12.44 15.40
C VAL A 12 7.39 11.09 15.49
N SER A 13 7.86 10.19 16.36
CA SER A 13 7.22 8.89 16.60
C SER A 13 5.83 8.99 17.24
N ARG A 14 5.55 10.07 17.99
CA ARG A 14 4.22 10.29 18.60
C ARG A 14 3.19 10.87 17.64
N VAL A 15 3.60 11.59 16.58
CA VAL A 15 2.65 12.27 15.67
C VAL A 15 1.83 11.30 14.80
N LEU A 16 2.27 10.05 14.62
CA LEU A 16 1.50 9.03 13.87
C LEU A 16 0.78 8.01 14.78
N LYS A 17 0.88 8.14 16.11
CA LYS A 17 0.31 7.15 17.05
C LYS A 17 -1.08 7.52 17.56
N GLU A 18 -1.79 8.37 16.83
CA GLU A 18 -3.17 8.73 17.09
C GLU A 18 -3.95 8.56 15.79
N GLU A 19 -4.27 7.33 15.44
CA GLU A 19 -5.48 6.99 14.69
C GLU A 19 -5.65 5.47 14.70
N THR A 20 -6.68 5.04 15.43
CA THR A 20 -7.43 3.78 15.36
C THR A 20 -6.71 2.61 14.67
N GLU A 21 -6.38 1.55 15.44
CA GLU A 21 -6.01 0.23 14.92
C GLU A 21 -7.13 -0.32 14.01
N LEU A 22 -7.23 0.19 12.79
CA LEU A 22 -8.07 -0.38 11.76
C LEU A 22 -7.44 -1.72 11.41
N PRO A 23 -8.15 -2.85 11.56
CA PRO A 23 -7.60 -4.16 11.21
C PRO A 23 -7.09 -4.14 9.77
N LEU A 24 -5.96 -4.81 9.51
CA LEU A 24 -5.39 -5.00 8.16
C LEU A 24 -6.23 -5.99 7.32
N LEU A 25 -7.53 -5.72 7.22
CA LEU A 25 -8.47 -6.55 6.51
C LEU A 25 -8.69 -6.02 5.09
N PRO A 26 -8.88 -6.91 4.11
CA PRO A 26 -9.32 -6.51 2.79
C PRO A 26 -10.69 -5.83 2.88
N THR A 27 -10.79 -4.65 2.26
CA THR A 27 -12.04 -3.87 2.18
C THR A 27 -12.65 -4.03 0.80
N ALA A 28 -13.96 -4.24 0.75
CA ALA A 28 -14.70 -4.39 -0.50
C ALA A 28 -15.04 -3.02 -1.09
N PHE A 29 -14.85 -2.85 -2.39
CA PHE A 29 -15.23 -1.64 -3.11
C PHE A 29 -15.68 -1.97 -4.54
N ASP A 30 -16.56 -1.14 -5.08
CA ASP A 30 -17.08 -1.27 -6.44
C ASP A 30 -16.09 -0.71 -7.46
N VAL A 31 -15.70 -1.54 -8.41
CA VAL A 31 -14.93 -1.10 -9.58
C VAL A 31 -15.78 -1.17 -10.83
N THR A 32 -15.70 -0.11 -11.62
CA THR A 32 -16.13 -0.15 -13.01
C THR A 32 -14.93 -0.52 -13.85
N ILE A 33 -15.04 -1.61 -14.60
CA ILE A 33 -14.01 -2.04 -15.54
C ILE A 33 -14.47 -1.70 -16.96
N LYS A 34 -13.56 -1.13 -17.74
CA LYS A 34 -13.74 -0.85 -19.17
C LYS A 34 -12.62 -1.55 -19.93
N SER A 35 -12.97 -2.30 -20.98
CA SER A 35 -11.98 -3.04 -21.80
C SER A 35 -11.15 -2.10 -22.68
N ASP A 36 -11.77 -1.04 -23.18
CA ASP A 36 -11.22 -0.11 -24.17
C ASP A 36 -11.37 1.37 -23.77
N HIS A 37 -10.51 2.25 -24.29
CA HIS A 37 -10.59 3.71 -24.05
C HIS A 37 -11.90 4.34 -24.54
N ARG A 38 -12.55 3.72 -25.54
CA ARG A 38 -13.87 4.16 -26.03
C ARG A 38 -15.01 3.70 -25.10
N GLY A 39 -14.73 2.81 -24.13
CA GLY A 39 -15.67 2.33 -23.12
C GLY A 39 -16.84 1.55 -23.69
N THR A 40 -16.65 0.89 -24.84
CA THR A 40 -17.68 0.11 -25.52
C THR A 40 -18.05 -1.17 -24.75
N CYS A 41 -17.09 -1.72 -24.00
CA CYS A 41 -17.28 -2.85 -23.09
C CYS A 41 -17.13 -2.40 -21.64
N ARG A 42 -18.19 -2.54 -20.82
CA ARG A 42 -18.19 -2.15 -19.41
C ARG A 42 -18.79 -3.23 -18.52
N GLY A 43 -18.25 -3.38 -17.32
CA GLY A 43 -18.84 -4.18 -16.24
C GLY A 43 -18.56 -3.54 -14.88
N THR A 44 -19.42 -3.82 -13.90
CA THR A 44 -19.19 -3.45 -12.51
C THR A 44 -18.99 -4.72 -11.69
N HIS A 45 -18.01 -4.72 -10.81
CA HIS A 45 -17.74 -5.84 -9.93
C HIS A 45 -17.24 -5.35 -8.58
N VAL A 46 -17.55 -6.10 -7.52
CA VAL A 46 -16.97 -5.87 -6.20
C VAL A 46 -15.60 -6.53 -6.14
N VAL A 47 -14.58 -5.78 -5.76
CA VAL A 47 -13.22 -6.30 -5.51
C VAL A 47 -12.78 -5.95 -4.10
N GLN A 48 -11.76 -6.64 -3.60
CA GLN A 48 -11.15 -6.34 -2.33
C GLN A 48 -9.78 -5.65 -2.52
N ALA A 49 -9.52 -4.62 -1.73
CA ALA A 49 -8.21 -3.95 -1.64
C ALA A 49 -7.74 -3.84 -0.20
N CYS A 50 -6.43 -3.63 -0.05
CA CYS A 50 -5.79 -3.41 1.23
C CYS A 50 -5.89 -1.95 1.62
N VAL A 51 -6.59 -1.68 2.72
CA VAL A 51 -6.72 -0.35 3.32
C VAL A 51 -6.48 -0.52 4.82
N GLY A 52 -5.52 0.22 5.35
CA GLY A 52 -5.18 0.15 6.76
C GLY A 52 -3.90 0.92 7.07
N TYR A 53 -3.63 1.05 8.36
CA TYR A 53 -2.45 1.74 8.87
C TYR A 53 -1.37 0.72 9.20
N CYS A 54 -0.13 1.06 8.85
CA CYS A 54 1.05 0.26 9.16
C CYS A 54 2.06 1.11 9.93
N GLU A 55 2.79 0.48 10.84
CA GLU A 55 3.76 1.19 11.67
C GLU A 55 4.88 1.74 10.80
N SER A 56 5.18 3.02 11.00
CA SER A 56 6.30 3.69 10.35
C SER A 56 7.05 4.52 11.38
N SER A 57 8.37 4.50 11.32
CA SER A 57 9.23 5.19 12.27
C SER A 57 10.46 5.77 11.59
N ALA A 58 10.98 6.86 12.15
CA ALA A 58 12.24 7.47 11.74
C ALA A 58 13.08 7.77 12.97
N PHE A 59 14.35 7.38 12.94
CA PHE A 59 15.29 7.53 14.05
C PHE A 59 16.69 7.88 13.51
N PRO A 60 17.61 8.39 14.34
CA PRO A 60 18.94 8.75 13.89
C PRO A 60 19.64 7.47 13.47
N SER A 61 20.35 7.53 12.35
CA SER A 61 21.07 6.36 11.87
C SER A 61 22.06 5.86 12.91
N LYS A 62 22.14 4.53 13.06
CA LYS A 62 23.17 3.90 13.89
C LYS A 62 24.55 4.31 13.37
N TYR A 63 25.53 4.40 14.27
CA TYR A 63 26.90 4.79 13.93
C TYR A 63 27.51 3.96 12.79
N SER A 64 27.21 2.65 12.75
CA SER A 64 27.62 1.77 11.64
C SER A 64 27.07 2.19 10.27
N VAL A 65 25.81 2.65 10.21
CA VAL A 65 25.16 3.15 8.98
C VAL A 65 25.73 4.51 8.57
N LEU A 66 26.03 5.37 9.54
CA LEU A 66 26.71 6.65 9.30
C LEU A 66 28.08 6.42 8.65
N LEU A 67 28.89 5.52 9.23
CA LEU A 67 30.22 5.20 8.67
C LEU A 67 30.12 4.59 7.27
N ALA A 68 29.21 3.63 7.06
CA ALA A 68 29.03 2.97 5.76
C ALA A 68 28.53 3.92 4.65
N SER A 69 27.82 4.99 5.02
CA SER A 69 27.29 5.98 4.07
C SER A 69 28.15 7.25 3.93
N SER A 70 29.33 7.29 4.54
CA SER A 70 30.15 8.51 4.64
C SER A 70 29.37 9.70 5.21
N PHE A 71 28.56 9.45 6.24
CA PHE A 71 27.69 10.42 6.90
C PHE A 71 26.66 11.11 5.96
N LYS A 72 26.31 10.45 4.85
CA LYS A 72 25.25 10.94 3.95
C LYS A 72 23.86 10.56 4.42
N HIS A 73 23.70 9.45 5.13
CA HIS A 73 22.40 8.97 5.61
C HIS A 73 22.29 9.13 7.14
N ASN A 74 21.92 10.34 7.58
CA ASN A 74 21.88 10.69 9.00
C ASN A 74 20.63 10.20 9.75
N VAL A 75 19.58 9.88 8.99
CA VAL A 75 18.30 9.38 9.51
C VAL A 75 18.04 8.03 8.84
N THR A 76 17.68 7.05 9.65
CA THR A 76 17.16 5.76 9.18
C THR A 76 15.65 5.77 9.36
N SER A 77 14.93 5.46 8.30
CA SER A 77 13.47 5.35 8.31
C SER A 77 13.08 3.90 8.04
N VAL A 78 12.12 3.40 8.82
CA VAL A 78 11.41 2.15 8.59
C VAL A 78 9.99 2.54 8.22
N SER A 79 9.64 2.36 6.94
CA SER A 79 8.29 2.58 6.43
C SER A 79 7.68 1.24 6.03
N GLN A 80 6.53 0.94 6.62
CA GLN A 80 5.70 -0.19 6.21
C GLN A 80 4.49 0.32 5.45
N CYS A 81 4.18 -0.35 4.35
CA CYS A 81 3.01 -0.10 3.51
C CYS A 81 2.02 -1.25 3.68
N CYS A 82 0.72 -0.93 3.70
CA CYS A 82 -0.33 -1.93 3.63
C CYS A 82 -0.36 -2.51 2.21
N THR A 83 0.00 -3.78 2.04
CA THR A 83 0.15 -4.44 0.75
C THR A 83 -0.60 -5.77 0.69
N ILE A 84 -0.90 -6.22 -0.54
CA ILE A 84 -1.57 -7.50 -0.79
C ILE A 84 -0.58 -8.64 -0.51
N SER A 85 -0.87 -9.47 0.48
CA SER A 85 -0.07 -10.66 0.80
C SER A 85 -0.52 -11.90 0.02
N LYS A 86 -1.83 -12.01 -0.23
CA LYS A 86 -2.42 -13.05 -1.10
C LYS A 86 -3.44 -12.41 -2.01
N MET A 87 -3.42 -12.80 -3.27
CA MET A 87 -4.37 -12.37 -4.29
C MET A 87 -5.16 -13.56 -4.82
N GLN A 88 -6.33 -13.29 -5.38
CA GLN A 88 -7.15 -14.26 -6.10
C GLN A 88 -7.54 -13.68 -7.46
N LYS A 89 -7.53 -14.52 -8.49
CA LYS A 89 -8.12 -14.16 -9.78
C LYS A 89 -9.62 -14.40 -9.76
N ILE A 90 -10.36 -13.44 -10.27
CA ILE A 90 -11.80 -13.53 -10.46
C ILE A 90 -12.16 -13.19 -11.90
N LYS A 91 -13.22 -13.81 -12.39
CA LYS A 91 -13.73 -13.61 -13.75
C LYS A 91 -14.84 -12.58 -13.72
N VAL A 92 -14.73 -11.55 -14.54
CA VAL A 92 -15.72 -10.48 -14.66
C VAL A 92 -16.30 -10.49 -16.06
N ARG A 93 -17.64 -10.46 -16.11
CA ARG A 93 -18.39 -10.35 -17.36
C ARG A 93 -18.59 -8.88 -17.70
N LEU A 94 -18.13 -8.49 -18.88
CA LEU A 94 -18.33 -7.17 -19.47
C LEU A 94 -19.48 -7.22 -20.47
N HIS A 95 -20.25 -6.15 -20.53
CA HIS A 95 -21.28 -5.93 -21.52
C HIS A 95 -20.75 -5.01 -22.62
N CYS A 96 -20.74 -5.51 -23.85
CA CYS A 96 -20.26 -4.83 -25.05
C CYS A 96 -21.46 -4.55 -25.98
N GLY A 97 -22.22 -3.50 -25.71
CA GLY A 97 -23.49 -3.23 -26.40
C GLY A 97 -24.62 -4.18 -26.00
N ALA A 98 -25.55 -4.46 -26.92
CA ALA A 98 -26.80 -5.17 -26.60
C ALA A 98 -26.68 -6.70 -26.51
N ILE A 99 -25.72 -7.31 -27.23
CA ILE A 99 -25.67 -8.77 -27.43
C ILE A 99 -24.33 -9.37 -27.01
N HIS A 100 -23.22 -8.64 -27.19
CA HIS A 100 -21.90 -9.18 -26.93
C HIS A 100 -21.55 -9.11 -25.44
N ARG A 101 -21.01 -10.22 -24.93
CA ARG A 101 -20.48 -10.35 -23.57
C ARG A 101 -19.04 -10.84 -23.68
N GLU A 102 -18.17 -10.22 -22.91
CA GLU A 102 -16.75 -10.59 -22.83
C GLU A 102 -16.45 -11.01 -21.39
N GLU A 103 -15.51 -11.92 -21.18
CA GLU A 103 -15.04 -12.33 -19.86
C GLU A 103 -13.56 -11.99 -19.72
N ILE A 104 -13.22 -11.26 -18.67
CA ILE A 104 -11.84 -10.91 -18.33
C ILE A 104 -11.48 -11.42 -16.94
N GLU A 105 -10.20 -11.62 -16.69
CA GLU A 105 -9.70 -11.96 -15.36
C GLU A 105 -9.07 -10.74 -14.70
N ILE A 106 -9.49 -10.45 -13.46
CA ILE A 106 -8.88 -9.40 -12.63
C ILE A 106 -8.42 -9.98 -11.30
N PHE A 107 -7.51 -9.28 -10.64
CA PHE A 107 -7.03 -9.64 -9.32
C PHE A 107 -7.82 -8.91 -8.23
N THR A 108 -8.16 -9.65 -7.18
CA THR A 108 -8.68 -9.12 -5.92
C THR A 108 -7.75 -9.50 -4.79
N ALA A 109 -7.62 -8.65 -3.78
CA ALA A 109 -6.93 -9.01 -2.55
C ALA A 109 -7.70 -10.14 -1.83
N LYS A 110 -6.96 -11.01 -1.14
CA LYS A 110 -7.52 -12.04 -0.25
C LYS A 110 -7.01 -11.88 1.18
N SER A 111 -5.79 -11.40 1.33
CA SER A 111 -5.24 -10.99 2.62
C SER A 111 -4.27 -9.83 2.43
N CYS A 112 -4.15 -9.02 3.46
CA CYS A 112 -3.29 -7.85 3.52
C CYS A 112 -2.25 -8.03 4.62
N GLN A 113 -1.10 -7.39 4.47
CA GLN A 113 -0.07 -7.34 5.49
C GLN A 113 0.69 -6.02 5.41
N CYS A 114 1.32 -5.64 6.52
CA CYS A 114 2.33 -4.59 6.49
C CYS A 114 3.66 -5.19 6.02
N ASP A 115 4.21 -4.64 4.94
CA ASP A 115 5.56 -4.99 4.45
C ASP A 115 6.33 -3.71 4.14
N MET A 116 7.65 -3.80 4.00
CA MET A 116 8.46 -2.67 3.56
C MET A 116 7.89 -2.06 2.28
N CYS A 117 7.74 -0.75 2.25
CA CYS A 117 7.32 -0.03 1.05
C CYS A 117 8.32 -0.29 -0.08
N ARG A 118 7.95 -1.15 -1.03
CA ARG A 118 8.72 -1.36 -2.26
C ARG A 118 8.19 -0.39 -3.32
N LEU A 119 9.08 0.29 -4.02
CA LEU A 119 8.73 0.93 -5.28
C LEU A 119 8.38 -0.20 -6.25
N SER A 120 7.10 -0.50 -6.36
CA SER A 120 6.63 -1.63 -7.14
C SER A 120 7.00 -1.47 -8.61
N ARG A 121 7.68 -2.49 -9.15
CA ARG A 121 7.66 -2.81 -10.59
C ARG A 121 6.41 -3.65 -10.85
N TYR A 122 5.25 -3.01 -11.02
CA TYR A 122 4.06 -3.64 -11.60
C TYR A 122 3.79 -3.02 -12.96
#